data_AF-A0A7S1ANC6-F1
#
_entry.id   AF-A0A7S1ANC6-F1
#
_cell.length_a   1.000
_cell.length_b   1.000
_cell.length_c   1.000
_cell.angle_alpha   90.00
_cell.angle_beta   90.00
_cell.angle_gamma   90.00
#
_symmetry.space_group_name_H-M   'P 1'
#
loop_
_entity.id
_entity.type
_entity.pdbx_description
1 polymer ?
#
loop_
_entity_poly.entity_id
_entity_poly.type
_entity_poly.pdbx_seq_one_letter_code
_entity_poly.pdbx_strand_id
1 'polypeptide(L)'
;MKFGKLSFSLLLVLTSTWDVLADARTEKNRIDVLPVLLQLYKRIRSNGELITQVSDSIGRWCQNESSHRLAVTENIERQLQEATIMARQISLDETRLQSEAGLANAAESEKEQQLEEVDSTVAFATAEYSGEQTKVDAMGNAVKHALDVVHVQMQRQSNADPENLYQTLQALQSRVKKEQDSTKKEKEEADQKLVNLKERATASIMETKSQVAAVNTELAHRNRERTLLQGKIAALTRLLDVVRSSAAGTTSACASPTNGAIAVMNASDILKKKLEEVTQVGQDADKEQDPQDSPSFLQTQLKSESFTRDLKQMAKAFPEESSLYLDGARRLAHSAQKALVQVSESLESASNMKHSAKHGDSKTLETETVKSLYSGLLELLNDKQDAVQKRQQWCVQLAHDAAIDAGAVGRSFNRTRVKLALAQTTVTEYESNAVYFEEQGLHVATALKDLSKMFDDEVQSQSQAEIELGVVSQQLSALASEDESAAKDLSQIAFAQKAAFEEWHVHVSDQHAAIVSANSQVQTYLAAEAKRNRQRLTQFKSEAQFFAAMSKAKQGDMSLSKRYQDLSKSMCLSKRIRHLRGKEEQLKDEAEKLLRSYSENVAR
;
A
#
# COMPACT_ATOMS: atom_id res chain seq x y z
N MET A 1 -99.50 77.23 -57.52
CA MET A 1 -98.72 76.91 -58.74
C MET A 1 -97.34 76.43 -58.30
N LYS A 2 -96.79 75.46 -59.05
CA LYS A 2 -95.68 74.55 -58.70
C LYS A 2 -94.28 75.21 -58.65
N PHE A 3 -93.50 74.87 -57.64
CA PHE A 3 -92.02 74.75 -57.64
C PHE A 3 -91.75 73.39 -56.95
N GLY A 4 -90.82 72.51 -57.28
CA GLY A 4 -89.67 72.49 -58.17
C GLY A 4 -88.79 71.36 -57.61
N LYS A 5 -88.99 70.12 -58.06
CA LYS A 5 -88.23 68.93 -57.66
C LYS A 5 -87.10 68.73 -58.66
N LEU A 6 -85.87 69.06 -58.28
CA LEU A 6 -84.64 68.64 -58.95
C LEU A 6 -83.48 68.90 -57.98
N SER A 7 -83.08 67.88 -57.20
CA SER A 7 -81.72 67.66 -56.68
C SER A 7 -81.72 66.55 -55.62
N PHE A 8 -81.83 65.28 -56.03
CA PHE A 8 -81.57 64.15 -55.10
C PHE A 8 -80.93 62.91 -55.76
N SER A 9 -80.80 62.88 -57.09
CA SER A 9 -80.27 61.70 -57.80
C SER A 9 -78.76 61.72 -58.07
N LEU A 10 -78.05 62.83 -57.81
CA LEU A 10 -76.59 62.90 -58.05
C LEU A 10 -75.74 62.57 -56.80
N LEU A 11 -76.35 62.56 -55.61
CA LEU A 11 -75.67 62.29 -54.33
C LEU A 11 -75.62 60.80 -53.96
N LEU A 12 -76.43 59.95 -54.63
CA LEU A 12 -76.50 58.50 -54.39
C LEU A 12 -75.55 57.68 -55.25
N VAL A 13 -74.98 58.27 -56.32
CA VAL A 13 -74.03 57.58 -57.21
C VAL A 13 -72.58 57.78 -56.76
N LEU A 14 -72.28 58.85 -56.02
CA LEU A 14 -70.93 59.10 -55.49
C LEU A 14 -70.63 58.32 -54.21
N THR A 15 -71.65 57.87 -53.45
CA THR A 15 -71.44 57.02 -52.27
C THR A 15 -71.22 55.56 -52.64
N SER A 16 -71.90 55.03 -53.68
CA SER A 16 -71.73 53.63 -54.09
C SER A 16 -70.41 53.34 -54.79
N THR A 17 -69.79 54.32 -55.46
CA THR A 17 -68.45 54.16 -56.03
C THR A 17 -67.34 54.24 -54.98
N TRP A 18 -67.59 54.90 -53.84
CA TRP A 18 -66.66 54.91 -52.71
C TRP A 18 -66.67 53.57 -51.96
N ASP A 19 -67.83 52.94 -51.81
CA ASP A 19 -67.92 51.59 -51.22
C ASP A 19 -67.20 50.55 -52.09
N VAL A 20 -67.31 50.62 -53.42
CA VAL A 20 -66.61 49.70 -54.34
C VAL A 20 -65.09 49.96 -54.41
N LEU A 21 -64.65 51.22 -54.27
CA LEU A 21 -63.22 51.55 -54.18
C LEU A 21 -62.62 51.24 -52.80
N ALA A 22 -63.44 51.28 -51.74
CA ALA A 22 -63.05 50.80 -50.41
C ALA A 22 -62.92 49.27 -50.41
N ASP A 23 -63.86 48.54 -51.02
CA ASP A 23 -63.80 47.07 -51.18
C ASP A 23 -62.62 46.63 -52.06
N ALA A 24 -62.36 47.31 -53.19
CA ALA A 24 -61.22 46.95 -54.04
C ALA A 24 -59.86 47.26 -53.39
N ARG A 25 -59.81 48.23 -52.46
CA ARG A 25 -58.59 48.59 -51.72
C ARG A 25 -58.35 47.64 -50.54
N THR A 26 -59.39 47.18 -49.85
CA THR A 26 -59.29 46.12 -48.83
C THR A 26 -58.92 44.77 -49.45
N GLU A 27 -59.39 44.47 -50.66
CA GLU A 27 -59.08 43.22 -51.36
C GLU A 27 -57.65 43.19 -51.91
N LYS A 28 -57.13 44.31 -52.43
CA LYS A 28 -55.71 44.43 -52.82
C LYS A 28 -54.77 44.34 -51.61
N ASN A 29 -55.10 45.03 -50.51
CA ASN A 29 -54.31 44.97 -49.28
C ASN A 29 -54.32 43.56 -48.66
N ARG A 30 -55.41 42.80 -48.79
CA ARG A 30 -55.47 41.38 -48.38
C ARG A 30 -54.50 40.47 -49.13
N ILE A 31 -54.34 40.68 -50.44
CA ILE A 31 -53.46 39.86 -51.29
C ILE A 31 -51.99 40.06 -50.91
N ASP A 32 -51.60 41.27 -50.48
CA ASP A 32 -50.21 41.58 -50.10
C ASP A 32 -49.86 41.16 -48.65
N VAL A 33 -50.85 41.04 -47.75
CA VAL A 33 -50.66 40.62 -46.35
C VAL A 33 -50.49 39.10 -46.20
N LEU A 34 -51.14 38.31 -47.07
CA LEU A 34 -51.15 36.85 -46.96
C LEU A 34 -49.78 36.17 -47.12
N PRO A 35 -48.89 36.57 -48.06
CA PRO A 35 -47.54 36.00 -48.16
C PRO A 35 -46.67 36.29 -46.94
N VAL A 36 -46.76 37.48 -46.37
CA VAL A 36 -46.04 37.89 -45.15
C VAL A 36 -46.49 37.04 -43.96
N LEU A 37 -47.80 36.80 -43.86
CA LEU A 37 -48.42 35.95 -42.85
C LEU A 37 -48.00 34.47 -42.96
N LEU A 38 -48.00 33.92 -44.18
CA LEU A 38 -47.55 32.56 -44.43
C LEU A 38 -46.05 32.39 -44.12
N GLN A 39 -45.24 33.39 -44.47
CA GLN A 39 -43.82 33.41 -44.14
C GLN A 39 -43.61 33.47 -42.62
N LEU A 40 -44.34 34.34 -41.92
CA LEU A 40 -44.32 34.46 -40.46
C LEU A 40 -44.65 33.12 -39.79
N TYR A 41 -45.76 32.50 -40.20
CA TYR A 41 -46.21 31.22 -39.66
C TYR A 41 -45.18 30.10 -39.88
N LYS A 42 -44.63 29.97 -41.10
CA LYS A 42 -43.59 28.97 -41.40
C LYS A 42 -42.36 29.16 -40.51
N ARG A 43 -41.96 30.41 -40.28
CA ARG A 43 -40.80 30.77 -39.45
C ARG A 43 -41.02 30.45 -37.98
N ILE A 44 -42.16 30.89 -37.46
CA ILE A 44 -42.62 30.62 -36.10
C ILE A 44 -42.66 29.12 -35.84
N ARG A 45 -43.23 28.35 -36.78
CA ARG A 45 -43.30 26.90 -36.68
C ARG A 45 -41.90 26.27 -36.69
N SER A 46 -41.03 26.66 -37.61
CA SER A 46 -39.65 26.18 -37.66
C SER A 46 -38.90 26.46 -36.37
N ASN A 47 -39.08 27.65 -35.78
CA ASN A 47 -38.43 28.03 -34.53
C ASN A 47 -39.03 27.27 -33.33
N GLY A 48 -40.35 27.01 -33.34
CA GLY A 48 -40.99 26.14 -32.36
C GLY A 48 -40.48 24.71 -32.43
N GLU A 49 -40.31 24.15 -33.64
CA GLU A 49 -39.72 22.82 -33.85
C GLU A 49 -38.27 22.76 -33.34
N LEU A 50 -37.45 23.78 -33.59
CA LEU A 50 -36.08 23.90 -33.04
C LEU A 50 -36.08 23.93 -31.51
N ILE A 51 -36.94 24.75 -30.88
CA ILE A 51 -37.08 24.79 -29.42
C ILE A 51 -37.44 23.42 -28.86
N THR A 52 -38.40 22.71 -29.48
CA THR A 52 -38.77 21.37 -29.02
C THR A 52 -37.61 20.39 -29.15
N GLN A 53 -36.85 20.46 -30.25
CA GLN A 53 -35.68 19.61 -30.47
C GLN A 53 -34.57 19.88 -29.44
N VAL A 54 -34.32 21.15 -29.11
CA VAL A 54 -33.33 21.53 -28.10
C VAL A 54 -33.80 21.14 -26.71
N SER A 55 -35.07 21.41 -26.38
CA SER A 55 -35.70 20.98 -25.13
C SER A 55 -35.62 19.45 -24.96
N ASP A 56 -35.90 18.67 -26.00
CA ASP A 56 -35.81 17.21 -25.98
C ASP A 56 -34.36 16.71 -25.85
N SER A 57 -33.41 17.42 -26.46
CA SER A 57 -31.99 17.07 -26.38
C SER A 57 -31.42 17.37 -25.00
N ILE A 58 -31.77 18.51 -24.40
CA ILE A 58 -31.46 18.85 -23.01
C ILE A 58 -32.14 17.85 -22.06
N GLY A 59 -33.40 17.49 -22.31
CA GLY A 59 -34.13 16.50 -21.52
C GLY A 59 -33.46 15.12 -21.52
N ARG A 60 -33.03 14.63 -22.68
CA ARG A 60 -32.26 13.37 -22.80
C ARG A 60 -30.89 13.48 -22.12
N TRP A 61 -30.20 14.60 -22.28
CA TRP A 61 -28.94 14.86 -21.60
C TRP A 61 -29.11 14.81 -20.08
N CYS A 62 -30.14 15.48 -19.54
CA CYS A 62 -30.48 15.48 -18.12
C CYS A 62 -30.76 14.07 -17.58
N GLN A 63 -31.48 13.24 -18.33
CA GLN A 63 -31.77 11.85 -17.95
C GLN A 63 -30.49 11.00 -17.90
N ASN A 64 -29.65 11.10 -18.93
CA ASN A 64 -28.39 10.37 -19.01
C ASN A 64 -27.44 10.80 -17.89
N GLU A 65 -27.29 12.10 -17.66
CA GLU A 65 -26.42 12.64 -16.62
C GLU A 65 -26.94 12.26 -15.23
N SER A 66 -28.25 12.31 -14.98
CA SER A 66 -28.84 11.86 -13.71
C SER A 66 -28.56 10.38 -13.44
N SER A 67 -28.73 9.51 -14.44
CA SER A 67 -28.41 8.08 -14.33
C SER A 67 -26.92 7.85 -14.05
N HIS A 68 -26.03 8.58 -14.74
CA HIS A 68 -24.60 8.51 -14.50
C HIS A 68 -24.23 8.97 -13.08
N ARG A 69 -24.81 10.07 -12.59
CA ARG A 69 -24.59 10.58 -11.23
C ARG A 69 -25.04 9.60 -10.16
N LEU A 70 -26.16 8.92 -10.38
CA LEU A 70 -26.63 7.87 -9.47
C LEU A 70 -25.62 6.72 -9.41
N ALA A 71 -25.17 6.21 -10.56
CA ALA A 71 -24.17 5.14 -10.62
C ALA A 71 -22.84 5.53 -9.95
N VAL A 72 -22.36 6.76 -10.16
CA VAL A 72 -21.16 7.28 -9.50
C VAL A 72 -21.36 7.39 -7.99
N THR A 73 -22.52 7.86 -7.54
CA THR A 73 -22.88 7.97 -6.12
C THR A 73 -22.87 6.59 -5.46
N GLU A 74 -23.53 5.60 -6.05
CA GLU A 74 -23.55 4.21 -5.55
C GLU A 74 -22.15 3.60 -5.48
N ASN A 75 -21.32 3.84 -6.50
CA ASN A 75 -19.94 3.34 -6.49
C ASN A 75 -19.09 3.99 -5.40
N ILE A 76 -19.22 5.30 -5.18
CA ILE A 76 -18.52 6.01 -4.09
C ILE A 76 -18.99 5.51 -2.73
N GLU A 77 -20.29 5.32 -2.54
CA GLU A 77 -20.86 4.78 -1.30
C GLU A 77 -20.34 3.37 -1.01
N ARG A 78 -20.28 2.50 -2.01
CA ARG A 78 -19.69 1.17 -1.88
C ARG A 78 -18.22 1.24 -1.46
N GLN A 79 -17.41 2.06 -2.13
CA GLN A 79 -16.00 2.25 -1.76
C GLN A 79 -15.84 2.82 -0.34
N LEU A 80 -16.73 3.73 0.07
CA LEU A 80 -16.74 4.31 1.41
C LEU A 80 -17.07 3.25 2.46
N GLN A 81 -18.04 2.39 2.20
CA GLN A 81 -18.39 1.26 3.09
C GLN A 81 -17.23 0.26 3.18
N GLU A 82 -16.64 -0.15 2.06
CA GLU A 82 -15.47 -1.04 2.02
C GLU A 82 -14.31 -0.45 2.83
N ALA A 83 -13.97 0.82 2.61
CA ALA A 83 -12.91 1.51 3.37
C ALA A 83 -13.22 1.62 4.87
N THR A 84 -14.48 1.85 5.23
CA THR A 84 -14.92 1.94 6.63
C THR A 84 -14.82 0.58 7.34
N ILE A 85 -15.20 -0.50 6.67
CA ILE A 85 -15.07 -1.87 7.18
C ILE A 85 -13.58 -2.21 7.40
N MET A 86 -12.73 -1.91 6.41
CA MET A 86 -11.28 -2.12 6.54
C MET A 86 -10.67 -1.31 7.69
N ALA A 87 -11.05 -0.04 7.83
CA ALA A 87 -10.57 0.82 8.91
C ALA A 87 -10.97 0.29 10.29
N ARG A 88 -12.19 -0.26 10.41
CA ARG A 88 -12.66 -0.90 11.64
C ARG A 88 -11.87 -2.18 11.93
N GLN A 89 -11.63 -3.02 10.93
CA GLN A 89 -10.84 -4.23 11.09
C GLN A 89 -9.41 -3.90 11.56
N ILE A 90 -8.74 -2.94 10.94
CA ILE A 90 -7.41 -2.50 11.34
C ILE A 90 -7.41 -1.90 12.75
N SER A 91 -8.46 -1.18 13.14
CA SER A 91 -8.59 -0.68 14.51
C SER A 91 -8.72 -1.81 15.54
N LEU A 92 -9.39 -2.92 15.20
CA LEU A 92 -9.46 -4.10 16.07
C LEU A 92 -8.12 -4.84 16.13
N ASP A 93 -7.41 -4.91 15.00
CA ASP A 93 -6.06 -5.47 14.98
C ASP A 93 -5.06 -4.61 15.75
N GLU A 94 -5.22 -3.28 15.73
CA GLU A 94 -4.41 -2.35 16.52
C GLU A 94 -4.59 -2.60 18.02
N THR A 95 -5.83 -2.75 18.52
CA THR A 95 -6.08 -3.02 19.95
C THR A 95 -5.56 -4.39 20.36
N ARG A 96 -5.69 -5.40 19.49
CA ARG A 96 -5.09 -6.73 19.69
C ARG A 96 -3.56 -6.65 19.75
N LEU A 97 -2.92 -5.92 18.84
CA LEU A 97 -1.47 -5.75 18.84
C LEU A 97 -0.97 -4.93 20.03
N GLN A 98 -1.76 -3.96 20.52
CA GLN A 98 -1.45 -3.22 21.75
C GLN A 98 -1.45 -4.15 22.98
N SER A 99 -2.42 -5.05 23.09
CA SER A 99 -2.44 -6.03 24.19
C SER A 99 -1.29 -7.04 24.06
N GLU A 100 -0.99 -7.51 22.85
CA GLU A 100 0.19 -8.36 22.58
C GLU A 100 1.50 -7.64 22.93
N ALA A 101 1.63 -6.34 22.60
CA ALA A 101 2.79 -5.53 22.95
C ALA A 101 2.92 -5.40 24.47
N GLY A 102 1.81 -5.18 25.18
CA GLY A 102 1.78 -5.15 26.64
C GLY A 102 2.25 -6.45 27.27
N LEU A 103 1.77 -7.60 26.77
CA LEU A 103 2.21 -8.92 27.24
C LEU A 103 3.68 -9.18 26.93
N ALA A 104 4.14 -8.81 25.73
CA ALA A 104 5.53 -9.00 25.32
C ALA A 104 6.49 -8.12 26.16
N ASN A 105 6.12 -6.87 26.44
CA ASN A 105 6.89 -5.98 27.32
C ASN A 105 6.93 -6.50 28.77
N ALA A 106 5.81 -7.03 29.27
CA ALA A 106 5.78 -7.65 30.60
C ALA A 106 6.70 -8.88 30.67
N ALA A 107 6.67 -9.73 29.64
CA ALA A 107 7.58 -10.87 29.52
C ALA A 107 9.05 -10.43 29.41
N GLU A 108 9.35 -9.34 28.69
CA GLU A 108 10.69 -8.76 28.64
C GLU A 108 11.16 -8.34 30.03
N SER A 109 10.33 -7.60 30.77
CA SER A 109 10.63 -7.15 32.13
C SER A 109 10.83 -8.33 33.10
N GLU A 110 10.01 -9.39 33.01
CA GLU A 110 10.19 -10.60 33.82
C GLU A 110 11.51 -11.29 33.49
N LYS A 111 11.90 -11.35 32.21
CA LYS A 111 13.18 -11.94 31.80
C LYS A 111 14.38 -11.11 32.24
N GLU A 112 14.28 -9.79 32.21
CA GLU A 112 15.32 -8.91 32.75
C GLU A 112 15.50 -9.12 34.26
N GLN A 113 14.39 -9.26 35.02
CA GLN A 113 14.46 -9.61 36.43
C GLN A 113 15.08 -10.99 36.66
N GLN A 114 14.72 -12.00 35.87
CA GLN A 114 15.33 -13.33 35.94
C GLN A 114 16.84 -13.29 35.67
N LEU A 115 17.31 -12.42 34.76
CA LEU A 115 18.75 -12.25 34.52
C LEU A 115 19.45 -11.60 35.72
N GLU A 116 18.83 -10.62 36.38
CA GLU A 116 19.36 -10.03 37.61
C GLU A 116 19.45 -11.06 38.75
N GLU A 117 18.44 -11.92 38.91
CA GLU A 117 18.45 -13.04 39.85
C GLU A 117 19.54 -14.07 39.52
N VAL A 118 19.73 -14.38 38.24
CA VAL A 118 20.83 -15.24 37.76
C VAL A 118 22.18 -14.60 38.08
N ASP A 119 22.37 -13.31 37.81
CA ASP A 119 23.63 -12.61 38.11
C ASP A 119 23.92 -12.57 39.61
N SER A 120 22.90 -12.36 40.45
CA SER A 120 23.02 -12.46 41.92
C SER A 120 23.39 -13.88 42.37
N THR A 121 22.74 -14.91 41.80
CA THR A 121 23.03 -16.31 42.11
C THR A 121 24.45 -16.69 41.68
N VAL A 122 24.91 -16.22 40.52
CA VAL A 122 26.27 -16.40 40.03
C VAL A 122 27.27 -15.75 40.97
N ALA A 123 27.02 -14.50 41.40
CA ALA A 123 27.89 -13.79 42.33
C ALA A 123 27.96 -14.49 43.70
N PHE A 124 26.82 -14.91 44.24
CA PHE A 124 26.74 -15.66 45.50
C PHE A 124 27.48 -16.99 45.43
N ALA A 125 27.22 -17.79 44.40
CA ALA A 125 27.89 -19.08 44.22
C ALA A 125 29.41 -18.90 44.06
N THR A 126 29.85 -17.95 43.24
CA THR A 126 31.28 -17.63 43.07
C THR A 126 31.92 -17.24 44.40
N ALA A 127 31.23 -16.44 45.23
CA ALA A 127 31.70 -16.04 46.55
C ALA A 127 31.81 -17.24 47.51
N GLU A 128 30.80 -18.10 47.59
CA GLU A 128 30.81 -19.32 48.42
C GLU A 128 31.95 -20.26 48.03
N TYR A 129 32.09 -20.60 46.73
CA TYR A 129 33.19 -21.47 46.26
C TYR A 129 34.56 -20.84 46.50
N SER A 130 34.71 -19.52 46.38
CA SER A 130 35.96 -18.83 46.72
C SER A 130 36.26 -18.83 48.23
N GLY A 131 35.24 -18.71 49.06
CA GLY A 131 35.32 -18.79 50.52
C GLY A 131 35.68 -20.19 51.01
N GLU A 132 35.12 -21.22 50.37
CA GLU A 132 35.48 -22.61 50.64
C GLU A 132 36.91 -22.90 50.22
N GLN A 133 37.31 -22.49 49.00
CA GLN A 133 38.69 -22.66 48.53
C GLN A 133 39.71 -22.01 49.46
N THR A 134 39.45 -20.78 49.94
CA THR A 134 40.34 -20.08 50.87
C THR A 134 40.44 -20.76 52.24
N LYS A 135 39.33 -21.34 52.76
CA LYS A 135 39.35 -22.14 54.00
C LYS A 135 40.18 -23.42 53.82
N VAL A 136 40.00 -24.13 52.70
CA VAL A 136 40.75 -25.35 52.39
C VAL A 136 42.24 -25.04 52.18
N ASP A 137 42.57 -23.96 51.48
CA ASP A 137 43.95 -23.47 51.30
C ASP A 137 44.60 -23.10 52.64
N ALA A 138 43.87 -22.42 53.52
CA ALA A 138 44.34 -22.06 54.86
C ALA A 138 44.59 -23.31 55.73
N MET A 139 43.70 -24.30 55.66
CA MET A 139 43.89 -25.60 56.32
C MET A 139 45.12 -26.31 55.78
N GLY A 140 45.35 -26.27 54.45
CA GLY A 140 46.55 -26.82 53.81
C GLY A 140 47.83 -26.16 54.32
N ASN A 141 47.84 -24.83 54.44
CA ASN A 141 48.97 -24.08 54.97
C ASN A 141 49.21 -24.36 56.46
N ALA A 142 48.16 -24.48 57.26
CA ALA A 142 48.26 -24.82 58.68
C ALA A 142 48.83 -26.24 58.90
N VAL A 143 48.36 -27.22 58.14
CA VAL A 143 48.88 -28.60 58.19
C VAL A 143 50.33 -28.66 57.73
N LYS A 144 50.69 -27.91 56.68
CA LYS A 144 52.07 -27.79 56.21
C LYS A 144 52.99 -27.18 57.28
N HIS A 145 52.57 -26.08 57.90
CA HIS A 145 53.32 -25.46 59.00
C HIS A 145 53.45 -26.42 60.20
N ALA A 146 52.41 -27.18 60.54
CA ALA A 146 52.48 -28.17 61.61
C ALA A 146 53.50 -29.29 61.30
N LEU A 147 53.54 -29.75 60.05
CA LEU A 147 54.58 -30.67 59.57
C LEU A 147 55.98 -30.09 59.69
N ASP A 148 56.18 -28.84 59.28
CA ASP A 148 57.48 -28.16 59.35
C ASP A 148 57.96 -28.03 60.81
N VAL A 149 57.06 -27.68 61.74
CA VAL A 149 57.37 -27.58 63.18
C VAL A 149 57.73 -28.94 63.77
N VAL A 150 56.94 -29.99 63.48
CA VAL A 150 57.21 -31.35 63.96
C VAL A 150 58.53 -31.87 63.38
N HIS A 151 58.81 -31.59 62.11
CA HIS A 151 60.07 -31.95 61.46
C HIS A 151 61.28 -31.28 62.13
N VAL A 152 61.19 -29.97 62.44
CA VAL A 152 62.23 -29.24 63.17
C VAL A 152 62.38 -29.76 64.61
N GLN A 153 61.30 -30.17 65.27
CA GLN A 153 61.35 -30.76 66.62
C GLN A 153 61.99 -32.16 66.62
N MET A 154 61.68 -33.00 65.64
CA MET A 154 62.33 -34.30 65.42
C MET A 154 63.84 -34.16 65.25
N GLN A 155 64.31 -33.11 64.56
CA GLN A 155 65.73 -32.82 64.40
C GLN A 155 66.42 -32.35 65.70
N ARG A 156 65.66 -31.88 66.70
CA ARG A 156 66.19 -31.26 67.93
C ARG A 156 66.13 -32.14 69.19
N GLN A 157 65.26 -33.14 69.26
CA GLN A 157 65.08 -33.99 70.46
C GLN A 157 65.15 -35.49 70.10
N SER A 158 66.09 -36.22 70.71
CA SER A 158 66.41 -37.63 70.39
C SER A 158 65.58 -38.69 71.13
N ASN A 159 64.68 -38.32 72.08
CA ASN A 159 64.17 -39.27 73.09
C ASN A 159 62.64 -39.28 73.30
N ALA A 160 61.83 -39.07 72.27
CA ALA A 160 60.40 -39.40 72.31
C ALA A 160 60.02 -40.07 70.98
N ASP A 161 58.78 -40.56 70.85
CA ASP A 161 58.26 -41.30 69.68
C ASP A 161 57.39 -40.39 68.76
N PRO A 162 57.98 -39.42 68.03
CA PRO A 162 57.28 -38.44 67.17
C PRO A 162 56.89 -39.01 65.80
N GLU A 163 57.28 -40.24 65.50
CA GLU A 163 57.12 -40.84 64.18
C GLU A 163 55.64 -41.07 63.85
N ASN A 164 54.84 -41.50 64.83
CA ASN A 164 53.39 -41.65 64.70
C ASN A 164 52.67 -40.31 64.43
N LEU A 165 53.11 -39.22 65.07
CA LEU A 165 52.51 -37.89 64.87
C LEU A 165 52.87 -37.33 63.48
N TYR A 166 54.11 -37.53 63.04
CA TYR A 166 54.57 -37.13 61.72
C TYR A 166 53.83 -37.88 60.60
N GLN A 167 53.65 -39.20 60.73
CA GLN A 167 52.85 -40.01 59.79
C GLN A 167 51.38 -39.57 59.73
N THR A 168 50.78 -39.23 60.88
CA THR A 168 49.40 -38.73 60.95
C THR A 168 49.26 -37.36 60.27
N LEU A 169 50.22 -36.46 60.47
CA LEU A 169 50.24 -35.15 59.82
C LEU A 169 50.49 -35.25 58.30
N GLN A 170 51.31 -36.21 57.84
CA GLN A 170 51.47 -36.50 56.41
C GLN A 170 50.17 -37.03 55.79
N ALA A 171 49.47 -37.94 56.49
CA ALA A 171 48.17 -38.43 56.06
C ALA A 171 47.14 -37.29 55.97
N LEU A 172 47.11 -36.39 56.97
CA LEU A 172 46.27 -35.19 56.96
C LEU A 172 46.64 -34.25 55.80
N GLN A 173 47.93 -34.03 55.54
CA GLN A 173 48.38 -33.19 54.41
C GLN A 173 47.92 -33.76 53.07
N SER A 174 48.02 -35.07 52.89
CA SER A 174 47.57 -35.73 51.65
C SER A 174 46.06 -35.62 51.46
N ARG A 175 45.27 -35.73 52.54
CA ARG A 175 43.81 -35.55 52.51
C ARG A 175 43.44 -34.10 52.22
N VAL A 176 44.08 -33.13 52.89
CA VAL A 176 43.80 -31.71 52.65
C VAL A 176 44.20 -31.29 51.23
N LYS A 177 45.31 -31.82 50.68
CA LYS A 177 45.68 -31.58 49.28
C LYS A 177 44.64 -32.17 48.30
N LYS A 178 44.16 -33.39 48.57
CA LYS A 178 43.09 -34.01 47.77
C LYS A 178 41.79 -33.19 47.81
N GLU A 179 41.40 -32.73 49.00
CA GLU A 179 40.25 -31.82 49.17
C GLU A 179 40.46 -30.49 48.44
N GLN A 180 41.68 -29.92 48.49
CA GLN A 180 42.03 -28.69 47.78
C GLN A 180 41.91 -28.83 46.26
N ASP A 181 42.32 -29.97 45.71
CA ASP A 181 42.23 -30.26 44.27
C ASP A 181 40.77 -30.57 43.85
N SER A 182 39.99 -31.26 44.70
CA SER A 182 38.56 -31.48 44.43
C SER A 182 37.75 -30.20 44.52
N THR A 183 37.99 -29.33 45.51
CA THR A 183 37.27 -28.04 45.63
C THR A 183 37.60 -27.10 44.46
N LYS A 184 38.84 -27.10 43.96
CA LYS A 184 39.20 -26.36 42.74
C LYS A 184 38.42 -26.86 41.53
N LYS A 185 38.38 -28.18 41.33
CA LYS A 185 37.65 -28.78 40.23
C LYS A 185 36.15 -28.51 40.31
N GLU A 186 35.55 -28.66 41.49
CA GLU A 186 34.13 -28.37 41.72
C GLU A 186 33.81 -26.89 41.46
N LYS A 187 34.69 -25.98 41.88
CA LYS A 187 34.59 -24.56 41.56
C LYS A 187 34.64 -24.30 40.05
N GLU A 188 35.59 -24.87 39.33
CA GLU A 188 35.70 -24.69 37.88
C GLU A 188 34.47 -25.23 37.13
N GLU A 189 33.96 -26.39 37.55
CA GLU A 189 32.72 -26.95 37.02
C GLU A 189 31.50 -26.08 37.33
N ALA A 190 31.45 -25.51 38.54
CA ALA A 190 30.40 -24.58 38.95
C ALA A 190 30.47 -23.28 38.13
N ASP A 191 31.65 -22.67 38.00
CA ASP A 191 31.88 -21.46 37.20
C ASP A 191 31.44 -21.68 35.74
N GLN A 192 31.76 -22.83 35.14
CA GLN A 192 31.31 -23.16 33.79
C GLN A 192 29.78 -23.30 33.69
N LYS A 193 29.12 -23.93 34.68
CA LYS A 193 27.66 -24.05 34.73
C LYS A 193 27.00 -22.67 34.88
N LEU A 194 27.59 -21.79 35.69
CA LEU A 194 27.12 -20.42 35.92
C LEU A 194 27.25 -19.55 34.67
N VAL A 195 28.36 -19.64 33.93
CA VAL A 195 28.52 -18.97 32.62
C VAL A 195 27.46 -19.46 31.63
N ASN A 196 27.27 -20.77 31.51
CA ASN A 196 26.25 -21.34 30.62
C ASN A 196 24.82 -20.90 30.99
N LEU A 197 24.53 -20.76 32.28
CA LEU A 197 23.23 -20.26 32.78
C LEU A 197 23.02 -18.81 32.35
N LYS A 198 24.02 -17.95 32.54
CA LYS A 198 23.99 -16.54 32.15
C LYS A 198 23.85 -16.35 30.64
N GLU A 199 24.56 -17.14 29.85
CA GLU A 199 24.43 -17.14 28.38
C GLU A 199 23.02 -17.50 27.93
N ARG A 200 22.43 -18.56 28.51
CA ARG A 200 21.04 -18.96 28.21
C ARG A 200 20.02 -17.89 28.60
N ALA A 201 20.19 -17.27 29.77
CA ALA A 201 19.33 -16.17 30.22
C ALA A 201 19.41 -14.97 29.26
N THR A 202 20.63 -14.60 28.85
CA THR A 202 20.88 -13.51 27.90
C THR A 202 20.27 -13.81 26.53
N ALA A 203 20.44 -15.03 26.01
CA ALA A 203 19.84 -15.47 24.75
C ALA A 203 18.31 -15.42 24.80
N SER A 204 17.71 -15.88 25.91
CA SER A 204 16.25 -15.80 26.12
C SER A 204 15.75 -14.35 26.14
N ILE A 205 16.47 -13.42 26.76
CA ILE A 205 16.10 -11.99 26.74
C ILE A 205 16.16 -11.41 25.32
N MET A 206 17.23 -11.72 24.58
CA MET A 206 17.38 -11.23 23.20
C MET A 206 16.26 -11.73 22.29
N GLU A 207 15.80 -12.97 22.49
CA GLU A 207 14.63 -13.50 21.81
C GLU A 207 13.36 -12.70 22.16
N THR A 208 13.10 -12.45 23.45
CA THR A 208 11.93 -11.66 23.89
C THR A 208 11.97 -10.23 23.35
N LYS A 209 13.13 -9.55 23.42
CA LYS A 209 13.35 -8.21 22.84
C LYS A 209 13.08 -8.20 21.33
N SER A 210 13.51 -9.24 20.62
CA SER A 210 13.21 -9.39 19.20
C SER A 210 11.71 -9.59 18.92
N GLN A 211 10.97 -10.25 19.82
CA GLN A 211 9.51 -10.42 19.69
C GLN A 211 8.78 -9.11 19.98
N VAL A 212 9.16 -8.38 21.04
CA VAL A 212 8.65 -7.04 21.36
C VAL A 212 8.85 -6.08 20.18
N ALA A 213 10.06 -6.03 19.62
CA ALA A 213 10.34 -5.21 18.44
C ALA A 213 9.47 -5.63 17.24
N ALA A 214 9.18 -6.93 17.08
CA ALA A 214 8.29 -7.40 16.02
C ALA A 214 6.88 -6.83 16.17
N VAL A 215 6.28 -6.99 17.35
CA VAL A 215 4.92 -6.53 17.65
C VAL A 215 4.82 -5.01 17.50
N ASN A 216 5.79 -4.26 18.05
CA ASN A 216 5.81 -2.80 17.93
C ASN A 216 5.92 -2.31 16.49
N THR A 217 6.71 -3.01 15.64
CA THR A 217 6.78 -2.65 14.22
C THR A 217 5.50 -2.94 13.44
N GLU A 218 4.78 -4.00 13.79
CA GLU A 218 3.47 -4.32 13.21
C GLU A 218 2.42 -3.31 13.69
N LEU A 219 2.43 -2.94 14.97
CA LEU A 219 1.54 -1.91 15.52
C LEU A 219 1.73 -0.55 14.85
N ALA A 220 2.99 -0.11 14.71
CA ALA A 220 3.30 1.14 14.00
C ALA A 220 2.84 1.10 12.54
N HIS A 221 2.90 -0.07 11.92
CA HIS A 221 2.41 -0.28 10.57
C HIS A 221 0.88 -0.19 10.47
N ARG A 222 0.14 -0.89 11.34
CA ARG A 222 -1.34 -0.80 11.41
C ARG A 222 -1.83 0.62 11.69
N ASN A 223 -1.13 1.36 12.53
CA ASN A 223 -1.40 2.78 12.76
C ASN A 223 -1.32 3.62 11.47
N ARG A 224 -0.27 3.40 10.65
CA ARG A 224 -0.13 4.10 9.36
C ARG A 224 -1.25 3.72 8.40
N GLU A 225 -1.56 2.43 8.27
CA GLU A 225 -2.67 1.96 7.43
C GLU A 225 -4.01 2.60 7.85
N ARG A 226 -4.28 2.68 9.16
CA ARG A 226 -5.48 3.33 9.68
C ARG A 226 -5.53 4.80 9.28
N THR A 227 -4.43 5.55 9.44
CA THR A 227 -4.38 6.97 9.03
C THR A 227 -4.62 7.13 7.52
N LEU A 228 -4.05 6.25 6.69
CA LEU A 228 -4.27 6.28 5.24
C LEU A 228 -5.74 6.01 4.89
N LEU A 229 -6.36 5.00 5.50
CA LEU A 229 -7.77 4.68 5.29
C LEU A 229 -8.70 5.78 5.79
N GLN A 230 -8.40 6.40 6.94
CA GLN A 230 -9.16 7.56 7.43
C GLN A 230 -9.07 8.74 6.44
N GLY A 231 -7.89 8.97 5.86
CA GLY A 231 -7.71 9.95 4.78
C GLY A 231 -8.55 9.62 3.54
N LYS A 232 -8.59 8.34 3.13
CA LYS A 232 -9.43 7.85 2.01
C LYS A 232 -10.92 8.03 2.29
N ILE A 233 -11.38 7.65 3.48
CA ILE A 233 -12.76 7.84 3.94
C ILE A 233 -13.15 9.31 3.85
N ALA A 234 -12.34 10.21 4.42
CA ALA A 234 -12.61 11.65 4.36
C ALA A 234 -12.66 12.20 2.93
N ALA A 235 -11.79 11.71 2.04
CA ALA A 235 -11.80 12.11 0.63
C ALA A 235 -13.03 11.57 -0.13
N LEU A 236 -13.44 10.32 0.11
CA LEU A 236 -14.63 9.75 -0.49
C LEU A 236 -15.91 10.42 0.02
N THR A 237 -16.00 10.74 1.32
CA THR A 237 -17.13 11.48 1.89
C THR A 237 -17.28 12.86 1.24
N ARG A 238 -16.18 13.61 1.10
CA ARG A 238 -16.21 14.91 0.41
C ARG A 238 -16.60 14.79 -1.05
N LEU A 239 -16.10 13.77 -1.76
CA LEU A 239 -16.49 13.53 -3.14
C LEU A 239 -17.98 13.22 -3.25
N LEU A 240 -18.51 12.38 -2.35
CA LEU A 240 -19.91 12.02 -2.28
C LEU A 240 -20.78 13.28 -2.07
N ASP A 241 -20.39 14.17 -1.16
CA ASP A 241 -21.12 15.42 -0.91
C ASP A 241 -21.11 16.33 -2.13
N VAL A 242 -19.97 16.46 -2.82
CA VAL A 242 -19.82 17.26 -4.05
C VAL A 242 -20.66 16.67 -5.18
N VAL A 243 -20.62 15.34 -5.38
CA VAL A 243 -21.43 14.65 -6.41
C VAL A 243 -22.92 14.75 -6.11
N ARG A 244 -23.35 14.58 -4.86
CA ARG A 244 -24.75 14.74 -4.46
C ARG A 244 -25.24 16.17 -4.64
N SER A 245 -24.42 17.15 -4.28
CA SER A 245 -24.74 18.58 -4.48
C SER A 245 -24.87 18.90 -5.96
N SER A 246 -23.96 18.37 -6.79
CA SER A 246 -24.03 18.51 -8.25
C SER A 246 -25.24 17.80 -8.86
N ALA A 247 -25.56 16.59 -8.39
CA ALA A 247 -26.74 15.85 -8.82
C ALA A 247 -28.04 16.57 -8.45
N ALA A 248 -28.13 17.11 -7.23
CA ALA A 248 -29.26 17.91 -6.78
C ALA A 248 -29.41 19.19 -7.61
N GLY A 249 -28.32 19.92 -7.85
CA GLY A 249 -28.31 21.13 -8.69
C GLY A 249 -28.72 20.84 -10.14
N THR A 250 -28.20 19.75 -10.71
CA THR A 250 -28.56 19.29 -12.06
C THR A 250 -30.04 18.88 -12.10
N THR A 251 -30.52 18.13 -11.12
CA THR A 251 -31.92 17.70 -11.05
C THR A 251 -32.86 18.89 -10.90
N SER A 252 -32.53 19.87 -10.05
CA SER A 252 -33.34 21.09 -9.91
C SER A 252 -33.35 21.93 -11.19
N ALA A 253 -32.20 22.05 -11.87
CA ALA A 253 -32.11 22.78 -13.12
C ALA A 253 -32.91 22.08 -14.23
N CYS A 254 -32.84 20.74 -14.29
CA CYS A 254 -33.58 19.92 -15.27
C CYS A 254 -35.08 19.76 -14.95
N ALA A 255 -35.49 19.94 -13.69
CA ALA A 255 -36.90 19.90 -13.28
C ALA A 255 -37.61 21.25 -13.48
N SER A 256 -36.87 22.30 -13.83
CA SER A 256 -37.46 23.61 -14.13
C SER A 256 -38.46 23.45 -15.28
N PRO A 257 -39.72 23.85 -15.09
CA PRO A 257 -40.77 23.53 -16.05
C PRO A 257 -40.48 24.22 -17.38
N THR A 258 -40.66 23.47 -18.49
CA THR A 258 -40.54 23.94 -19.88
C THR A 258 -41.65 24.92 -20.28
N ASN A 259 -42.15 25.72 -19.33
CA ASN A 259 -43.22 26.69 -19.50
C ASN A 259 -42.92 27.66 -20.65
N GLY A 260 -41.65 28.03 -20.85
CA GLY A 260 -41.24 28.86 -21.99
C GLY A 260 -41.46 28.17 -23.35
N ALA A 261 -41.11 26.88 -23.48
CA ALA A 261 -41.34 26.14 -24.72
C ALA A 261 -42.84 25.95 -25.00
N ILE A 262 -43.61 25.68 -23.96
CA ILE A 262 -45.08 25.59 -24.02
C ILE A 262 -45.69 26.94 -24.42
N ALA A 263 -45.18 28.06 -23.88
CA ALA A 263 -45.64 29.40 -24.22
C ALA A 263 -45.36 29.75 -25.69
N VAL A 264 -44.17 29.40 -26.21
CA VAL A 264 -43.84 29.60 -27.63
C VAL A 264 -44.73 28.75 -28.54
N MET A 265 -44.99 27.48 -28.17
CA MET A 265 -45.92 26.62 -28.91
C MET A 265 -47.35 27.18 -28.90
N ASN A 266 -47.85 27.60 -27.74
CA ASN A 266 -49.19 28.19 -27.62
C ASN A 266 -49.33 29.46 -28.48
N ALA A 267 -48.30 30.32 -28.51
CA ALA A 267 -48.29 31.50 -29.37
C ALA A 267 -48.33 31.12 -30.86
N SER A 268 -47.60 30.08 -31.26
CA SER A 268 -47.64 29.53 -32.62
C SER A 268 -49.03 28.99 -33.00
N ASP A 269 -49.70 28.28 -32.10
CA ASP A 269 -51.05 27.75 -32.34
C ASP A 269 -52.11 28.86 -32.43
N ILE A 270 -51.97 29.92 -31.64
CA ILE A 270 -52.82 31.11 -31.74
C ILE A 270 -52.63 31.77 -33.11
N LEU A 271 -51.38 31.91 -33.57
CA LEU A 271 -51.09 32.49 -34.89
C LEU A 271 -51.62 31.62 -36.03
N LYS A 272 -51.51 30.29 -35.91
CA LYS A 272 -52.11 29.34 -36.86
C LYS A 272 -53.62 29.54 -36.96
N LYS A 273 -54.31 29.59 -35.82
CA LYS A 273 -55.77 29.77 -35.77
C LYS A 273 -56.19 31.11 -36.39
N LYS A 274 -55.42 32.18 -36.13
CA LYS A 274 -55.65 33.49 -36.75
C LYS A 274 -55.39 33.49 -38.26
N LEU A 275 -54.39 32.74 -38.71
CA LEU A 275 -54.12 32.55 -40.15
C LEU A 275 -55.27 31.80 -40.83
N GLU A 276 -55.81 30.76 -40.18
CA GLU A 276 -57.00 30.03 -40.64
C GLU A 276 -58.23 30.94 -40.70
N GLU A 277 -58.44 31.82 -39.71
CA GLU A 277 -59.52 32.83 -39.72
C GLU A 277 -59.38 33.82 -40.89
N VAL A 278 -58.15 34.27 -41.22
CA VAL A 278 -57.90 35.21 -42.33
C VAL A 278 -58.03 34.52 -43.70
N THR A 279 -57.66 33.24 -43.80
CA THR A 279 -57.72 32.46 -45.05
C THR A 279 -59.11 31.91 -45.35
N GLN A 280 -59.89 31.53 -44.34
CA GLN A 280 -61.28 31.04 -44.51
C GLN A 280 -62.23 32.12 -45.04
N VAL A 281 -61.94 33.40 -44.85
CA VAL A 281 -62.74 34.51 -45.42
C VAL A 281 -62.43 34.73 -46.92
N GLY A 282 -61.51 33.96 -47.52
CA GLY A 282 -61.16 34.05 -48.95
C GLY A 282 -61.29 32.74 -49.74
N GLN A 283 -61.75 31.64 -49.13
CA GLN A 283 -61.72 30.30 -49.72
C GLN A 283 -63.11 29.63 -49.82
N ASP A 284 -64.12 30.38 -50.29
CA ASP A 284 -65.30 29.77 -50.95
C ASP A 284 -65.05 29.46 -52.44
N ALA A 285 -63.82 29.67 -52.94
CA ALA A 285 -63.43 29.28 -54.29
C ALA A 285 -62.14 28.43 -54.25
N ASP A 286 -62.29 27.23 -54.81
CA ASP A 286 -61.25 26.38 -55.38
C ASP A 286 -60.30 25.64 -54.41
N LYS A 287 -60.72 24.41 -54.11
CA LYS A 287 -59.86 23.31 -53.70
C LYS A 287 -59.04 22.82 -54.89
N GLU A 288 -57.72 22.87 -54.83
CA GLU A 288 -56.90 21.93 -55.59
C GLU A 288 -55.52 21.64 -54.95
N GLN A 289 -55.33 20.35 -54.69
CA GLN A 289 -54.13 19.51 -54.81
C GLN A 289 -52.83 19.78 -53.99
N ASP A 290 -52.52 18.72 -53.22
CA ASP A 290 -51.20 18.18 -52.85
C ASP A 290 -50.07 18.43 -53.86
N PRO A 291 -48.81 18.54 -53.38
CA PRO A 291 -47.92 17.39 -53.60
C PRO A 291 -46.89 17.09 -52.49
N GLN A 292 -46.79 15.79 -52.23
CA GLN A 292 -45.61 14.91 -52.16
C GLN A 292 -44.39 15.27 -51.28
N ASP A 293 -44.28 14.42 -50.26
CA ASP A 293 -43.09 13.79 -49.69
C ASP A 293 -41.82 13.74 -50.56
N SER A 294 -40.68 14.08 -49.95
CA SER A 294 -39.35 13.66 -50.35
C SER A 294 -38.55 13.24 -49.11
N PRO A 295 -38.03 11.99 -49.03
CA PRO A 295 -37.19 11.59 -47.92
C PRO A 295 -35.71 11.89 -48.20
N SER A 296 -35.10 12.58 -47.24
CA SER A 296 -33.65 12.62 -47.03
C SER A 296 -33.22 11.38 -46.25
N PHE A 297 -32.21 10.64 -46.73
CA PHE A 297 -31.24 9.99 -45.83
C PHE A 297 -29.96 9.55 -46.55
N LEU A 298 -28.84 10.13 -46.13
CA LEU A 298 -27.48 9.60 -46.28
C LEU A 298 -27.27 8.53 -45.20
N GLN A 299 -26.96 7.30 -45.61
CA GLN A 299 -26.58 6.23 -44.69
C GLN A 299 -25.10 5.88 -44.87
N THR A 300 -24.39 6.02 -43.76
CA THR A 300 -23.03 5.55 -43.48
C THR A 300 -22.98 4.03 -43.40
N GLN A 301 -21.94 3.42 -43.96
CA GLN A 301 -21.52 2.06 -43.61
C GLN A 301 -20.08 2.08 -43.11
N LEU A 302 -19.94 1.85 -41.81
CA LEU A 302 -18.72 1.43 -41.14
C LEU A 302 -18.35 0.01 -41.59
N LYS A 303 -17.15 -0.16 -42.14
CA LYS A 303 -16.48 -1.46 -42.25
C LYS A 303 -15.55 -1.62 -41.05
N SER A 304 -15.81 -2.67 -40.28
CA SER A 304 -14.85 -3.23 -39.33
C SER A 304 -13.97 -4.25 -40.07
N GLU A 305 -12.67 -4.04 -40.05
CA GLU A 305 -11.69 -5.09 -40.33
C GLU A 305 -10.67 -5.13 -39.20
N SER A 306 -10.54 -6.35 -38.67
CA SER A 306 -9.82 -6.77 -37.50
C SER A 306 -8.33 -6.99 -37.79
N PHE A 307 -7.52 -6.19 -37.11
CA PHE A 307 -6.55 -6.65 -36.11
C PHE A 307 -5.93 -8.05 -36.31
N THR A 308 -5.16 -8.24 -37.39
CA THR A 308 -4.25 -9.38 -37.56
C THR A 308 -2.96 -8.97 -38.29
N ARG A 309 -2.34 -7.87 -37.86
CA ARG A 309 -1.03 -7.44 -38.39
C ARG A 309 0.01 -7.00 -37.34
N ASP A 310 -0.39 -6.74 -36.09
CA ASP A 310 0.53 -6.20 -35.08
C ASP A 310 1.21 -7.23 -34.17
N LEU A 311 0.88 -8.52 -34.27
CA LEU A 311 1.56 -9.58 -33.51
C LEU A 311 2.79 -10.17 -34.21
N LYS A 312 3.05 -9.81 -35.48
CA LYS A 312 4.29 -10.16 -36.20
C LYS A 312 5.31 -9.02 -36.25
N GLN A 313 4.93 -7.80 -35.90
CA GLN A 313 5.85 -6.67 -35.80
C GLN A 313 6.47 -6.50 -34.41
N MET A 314 5.83 -7.00 -33.34
CA MET A 314 6.44 -6.99 -32.00
C MET A 314 7.60 -7.98 -31.83
N ALA A 315 7.65 -9.06 -32.62
CA ALA A 315 8.78 -10.00 -32.65
C ALA A 315 10.04 -9.42 -33.36
N LYS A 316 9.93 -8.24 -33.98
CA LYS A 316 11.05 -7.46 -34.53
C LYS A 316 11.47 -6.28 -33.64
N ALA A 317 10.73 -6.00 -32.57
CA ALA A 317 10.89 -4.74 -31.82
C ALA A 317 11.82 -4.82 -30.60
N PHE A 318 12.26 -6.02 -30.15
CA PHE A 318 13.19 -6.14 -29.02
C PHE A 318 14.40 -7.07 -29.27
N PRO A 319 15.30 -6.74 -30.22
CA PRO A 319 16.54 -7.48 -30.47
C PRO A 319 17.66 -7.23 -29.44
N GLU A 320 17.48 -6.29 -28.51
CA GLU A 320 18.52 -5.86 -27.55
C GLU A 320 18.74 -6.81 -26.36
N GLU A 321 17.93 -7.87 -26.18
CA GLU A 321 18.14 -8.88 -25.11
C GLU A 321 18.83 -10.16 -25.60
N SER A 322 19.30 -10.20 -26.84
CA SER A 322 19.96 -11.38 -27.46
C SER A 322 21.37 -11.67 -26.94
N SER A 323 22.03 -10.70 -26.31
CA SER A 323 23.37 -10.84 -25.71
C SER A 323 23.35 -11.49 -24.32
N LEU A 324 22.20 -11.47 -23.62
CA LEU A 324 22.02 -12.12 -22.31
C LEU A 324 21.83 -13.64 -22.41
N TYR A 325 21.37 -14.14 -23.56
CA TYR A 325 21.27 -15.59 -23.81
C TYR A 325 22.56 -16.22 -24.36
N LEU A 326 23.50 -15.40 -24.87
CA LEU A 326 24.82 -15.85 -25.33
C LEU A 326 25.92 -15.75 -24.25
N ASP A 327 25.75 -14.94 -23.20
CA ASP A 327 26.71 -14.86 -22.08
C ASP A 327 26.49 -15.98 -21.03
N GLY A 328 25.31 -16.61 -21.02
CA GLY A 328 25.02 -17.80 -20.20
C GLY A 328 25.64 -19.10 -20.74
N ALA A 329 25.85 -19.21 -22.05
CA ALA A 329 26.45 -20.39 -22.68
C ALA A 329 27.98 -20.44 -22.54
N ARG A 330 28.65 -19.30 -22.28
CA ARG A 330 30.11 -19.22 -22.09
C ARG A 330 30.57 -19.48 -20.65
N ARG A 331 29.71 -19.32 -19.66
CA ARG A 331 30.07 -19.50 -18.24
C ARG A 331 29.92 -20.93 -17.71
N LEU A 332 29.41 -21.85 -18.54
CA LEU A 332 29.34 -23.28 -18.22
C LEU A 332 30.45 -24.14 -18.88
N ALA A 333 31.27 -23.56 -19.76
CA ALA A 333 32.39 -24.25 -20.42
C ALA A 333 33.76 -24.02 -19.75
N HIS A 334 33.81 -23.28 -18.62
CA HIS A 334 34.99 -23.09 -17.78
C HIS A 334 34.87 -23.79 -16.42
N SER A 335 34.42 -25.04 -16.50
CA SER A 335 34.97 -26.08 -15.62
C SER A 335 36.51 -26.12 -15.74
N ALA A 336 37.14 -26.70 -14.74
CA ALA A 336 38.28 -27.60 -14.96
C ALA A 336 39.73 -27.07 -15.06
N GLN A 337 40.11 -25.89 -14.56
CA GLN A 337 41.55 -25.54 -14.53
C GLN A 337 42.02 -24.66 -13.36
N LYS A 338 41.68 -25.01 -12.11
CA LYS A 338 42.42 -24.47 -10.95
C LYS A 338 42.31 -25.33 -9.68
N ALA A 339 42.63 -26.61 -9.83
CA ALA A 339 42.86 -27.54 -8.73
C ALA A 339 44.09 -28.41 -9.03
N LEU A 340 45.28 -27.79 -8.96
CA LEU A 340 46.58 -28.46 -8.79
C LEU A 340 47.61 -27.35 -8.47
N VAL A 341 48.50 -27.61 -7.53
CA VAL A 341 49.39 -26.66 -6.79
C VAL A 341 48.63 -26.03 -5.60
N GLN A 342 48.80 -26.37 -4.33
CA GLN A 342 49.99 -26.81 -3.59
C GLN A 342 49.56 -27.50 -2.28
N VAL A 343 50.07 -28.71 -2.04
CA VAL A 343 50.18 -29.36 -0.73
C VAL A 343 51.67 -29.45 -0.46
N SER A 344 52.17 -28.71 0.52
CA SER A 344 53.43 -28.95 1.24
C SER A 344 53.80 -27.68 2.03
N GLU A 345 54.30 -27.84 3.26
CA GLU A 345 54.66 -26.81 4.26
C GLU A 345 53.47 -26.29 5.08
N SER A 346 53.10 -26.91 6.19
CA SER A 346 53.87 -26.78 7.43
C SER A 346 53.41 -27.82 8.45
N LEU A 347 54.17 -28.90 8.57
CA LEU A 347 54.00 -29.91 9.63
C LEU A 347 55.37 -30.21 10.22
N GLU A 348 56.04 -29.19 10.73
CA GLU A 348 57.27 -29.30 11.51
C GLU A 348 57.30 -28.21 12.56
N SER A 349 56.92 -28.54 13.80
CA SER A 349 57.50 -28.00 15.05
C SER A 349 56.82 -28.62 16.26
N ALA A 350 57.05 -29.92 16.44
CA ALA A 350 57.05 -30.55 17.75
C ALA A 350 58.49 -31.02 18.01
N SER A 351 59.31 -30.13 18.57
CA SER A 351 60.61 -30.46 19.12
C SER A 351 61.05 -29.30 19.99
N ASN A 352 60.98 -29.46 21.31
CA ASN A 352 62.05 -29.09 22.24
C ASN A 352 61.62 -29.40 23.68
N MET A 353 61.81 -30.67 24.07
CA MET A 353 62.15 -31.00 25.44
C MET A 353 63.59 -30.53 25.69
N LYS A 354 63.81 -29.78 26.78
CA LYS A 354 65.16 -29.55 27.32
C LYS A 354 65.18 -29.84 28.81
N HIS A 355 66.07 -30.78 29.13
CA HIS A 355 66.42 -31.29 30.45
C HIS A 355 66.98 -30.21 31.38
N SER A 356 66.73 -30.37 32.67
CA SER A 356 67.75 -30.14 33.71
C SER A 356 67.40 -30.96 34.95
N ALA A 357 68.11 -32.09 35.12
CA ALA A 357 68.12 -32.88 36.34
C ALA A 357 69.42 -32.57 37.10
N LYS A 358 69.30 -32.25 38.40
CA LYS A 358 70.42 -32.17 39.35
C LYS A 358 70.31 -33.35 40.31
N HIS A 359 71.42 -34.07 40.44
CA HIS A 359 71.64 -35.22 41.31
C HIS A 359 71.50 -34.91 42.81
N GLY A 360 70.86 -35.83 43.54
CA GLY A 360 70.95 -35.97 44.99
C GLY A 360 70.24 -37.25 45.48
N ASP A 361 71.02 -38.23 45.93
CA ASP A 361 70.70 -39.45 46.72
C ASP A 361 69.61 -40.46 46.26
N SER A 362 70.08 -41.68 45.99
CA SER A 362 69.59 -42.60 44.96
C SER A 362 68.57 -43.68 45.39
N LYS A 363 67.85 -43.55 46.51
CA LYS A 363 66.82 -44.58 46.85
C LYS A 363 65.47 -44.06 47.35
N THR A 364 65.39 -42.85 47.91
CA THR A 364 64.11 -42.19 48.25
C THR A 364 63.67 -41.18 47.19
N LEU A 365 64.62 -40.66 46.40
CA LEU A 365 64.35 -39.71 45.31
C LEU A 365 63.70 -40.39 44.08
N GLU A 366 63.99 -41.68 43.84
CA GLU A 366 63.41 -42.44 42.73
C GLU A 366 61.89 -42.67 42.93
N THR A 367 61.45 -42.92 44.16
CA THR A 367 60.01 -43.09 44.46
C THR A 367 59.24 -41.77 44.39
N GLU A 368 59.83 -40.64 44.81
CA GLU A 368 59.19 -39.31 44.71
C GLU A 368 59.17 -38.77 43.27
N THR A 369 60.22 -39.02 42.49
CA THR A 369 60.25 -38.67 41.07
C THR A 369 59.25 -39.51 40.28
N VAL A 370 59.14 -40.81 40.55
CA VAL A 370 58.10 -41.66 39.95
C VAL A 370 56.70 -41.20 40.34
N LYS A 371 56.46 -40.85 41.62
CA LYS A 371 55.17 -40.33 42.09
C LYS A 371 54.79 -39.01 41.42
N SER A 372 55.74 -38.08 41.29
CA SER A 372 55.50 -36.78 40.63
C SER A 372 55.30 -36.93 39.11
N LEU A 373 55.97 -37.88 38.47
CA LEU A 373 55.73 -38.23 37.06
C LEU A 373 54.33 -38.84 36.86
N TYR A 374 53.90 -39.75 37.73
CA TYR A 374 52.54 -40.32 37.68
C TYR A 374 51.47 -39.24 37.92
N SER A 375 51.66 -38.34 38.88
CA SER A 375 50.72 -37.24 39.12
C SER A 375 50.69 -36.25 37.95
N GLY A 376 51.85 -35.89 37.38
CA GLY A 376 51.92 -34.98 36.24
C GLY A 376 51.32 -35.58 34.97
N LEU A 377 51.46 -36.89 34.76
CA LEU A 377 50.81 -37.57 33.64
C LEU A 377 49.29 -37.65 33.82
N LEU A 378 48.82 -37.86 35.05
CA LEU A 378 47.40 -37.89 35.38
C LEU A 378 46.75 -36.51 35.23
N GLU A 379 47.42 -35.45 35.67
CA GLU A 379 47.02 -34.05 35.46
C GLU A 379 46.94 -33.74 33.96
N LEU A 380 47.94 -34.12 33.18
CA LEU A 380 47.91 -33.97 31.72
C LEU A 380 46.77 -34.74 31.05
N LEU A 381 46.42 -35.94 31.54
CA LEU A 381 45.29 -36.72 31.03
C LEU A 381 43.95 -36.04 31.36
N ASN A 382 43.80 -35.51 32.57
CA ASN A 382 42.62 -34.74 32.98
C ASN A 382 42.47 -33.44 32.18
N ASP A 383 43.55 -32.67 32.01
CA ASP A 383 43.54 -31.45 31.19
C ASP A 383 43.12 -31.73 29.75
N LYS A 384 43.59 -32.85 29.18
CA LYS A 384 43.19 -33.31 27.84
C LYS A 384 41.73 -33.72 27.81
N GLN A 385 41.22 -34.40 28.84
CA GLN A 385 39.81 -34.77 28.95
C GLN A 385 38.93 -33.51 28.98
N ASP A 386 39.27 -32.53 29.82
CA ASP A 386 38.53 -31.28 29.96
C ASP A 386 38.58 -30.45 28.68
N ALA A 387 39.73 -30.40 28.00
CA ALA A 387 39.85 -29.74 26.71
C ALA A 387 38.98 -30.41 25.62
N VAL A 388 38.84 -31.73 25.65
CA VAL A 388 37.95 -32.48 24.74
C VAL A 388 36.49 -32.19 25.05
N GLN A 389 36.11 -32.16 26.34
CA GLN A 389 34.76 -31.85 26.79
C GLN A 389 34.35 -30.41 26.45
N LYS A 390 35.22 -29.43 26.70
CA LYS A 390 35.01 -28.01 26.33
C LYS A 390 34.83 -27.85 24.82
N ARG A 391 35.62 -28.57 24.00
CA ARG A 391 35.44 -28.58 22.54
C ARG A 391 34.11 -29.19 22.11
N GLN A 392 33.62 -30.22 22.81
CA GLN A 392 32.29 -30.77 22.55
C GLN A 392 31.19 -29.76 22.89
N GLN A 393 31.25 -29.12 24.06
CA GLN A 393 30.26 -28.11 24.48
C GLN A 393 30.24 -26.91 23.53
N TRP A 394 31.42 -26.39 23.18
CA TRP A 394 31.57 -25.32 22.18
C TRP A 394 30.90 -25.69 20.85
N CYS A 395 31.04 -26.94 20.41
CA CYS A 395 30.41 -27.40 19.18
C CYS A 395 28.88 -27.44 19.24
N VAL A 396 28.32 -27.79 20.41
CA VAL A 396 26.86 -27.79 20.62
C VAL A 396 26.33 -26.35 20.66
N GLN A 397 27.00 -25.45 21.38
CA GLN A 397 26.66 -24.03 21.43
C GLN A 397 26.74 -23.38 20.05
N LEU A 398 27.84 -23.56 19.32
CA LEU A 398 28.02 -23.01 17.98
C LEU A 398 26.91 -23.44 17.00
N ALA A 399 26.52 -24.72 17.04
CA ALA A 399 25.43 -25.23 16.20
C ALA A 399 24.06 -24.66 16.61
N HIS A 400 23.83 -24.47 17.92
CA HIS A 400 22.63 -23.87 18.46
C HIS A 400 22.50 -22.39 18.06
N ASP A 401 23.55 -21.60 18.28
CA ASP A 401 23.59 -20.17 17.95
C ASP A 401 23.39 -19.94 16.46
N ALA A 402 24.05 -20.76 15.61
CA ALA A 402 23.85 -20.70 14.17
C ALA A 402 22.42 -21.03 13.74
N ALA A 403 21.71 -21.89 14.48
CA ALA A 403 20.31 -22.19 14.21
C ALA A 403 19.37 -21.04 14.66
N ILE A 404 19.66 -20.41 15.80
CA ILE A 404 18.93 -19.23 16.29
C ILE A 404 19.08 -18.07 15.30
N ASP A 405 20.30 -17.78 14.86
CA ASP A 405 20.59 -16.74 13.88
C ASP A 405 19.82 -16.98 12.56
N ALA A 406 19.88 -18.21 12.03
CA ALA A 406 19.13 -18.58 10.82
C ALA A 406 17.62 -18.38 10.99
N GLY A 407 17.07 -18.73 12.16
CA GLY A 407 15.66 -18.47 12.49
C GLY A 407 15.34 -16.98 12.54
N ALA A 408 16.17 -16.17 13.20
CA ALA A 408 16.00 -14.73 13.32
C ALA A 408 16.06 -14.01 11.96
N VAL A 409 17.07 -14.34 11.15
CA VAL A 409 17.23 -13.81 9.79
C VAL A 409 16.06 -14.24 8.90
N GLY A 410 15.60 -15.49 9.00
CA GLY A 410 14.41 -15.97 8.28
C GLY A 410 13.13 -15.20 8.63
N ARG A 411 12.88 -14.94 9.93
CA ARG A 411 11.76 -14.10 10.37
C ARG A 411 11.87 -12.67 9.88
N SER A 412 13.07 -12.09 9.87
CA SER A 412 13.32 -10.74 9.34
C SER A 412 13.03 -10.67 7.83
N PHE A 413 13.53 -11.63 7.05
CA PHE A 413 13.27 -11.72 5.61
C PHE A 413 11.77 -11.84 5.30
N ASN A 414 11.05 -12.73 5.98
CA ASN A 414 9.62 -12.90 5.78
C ASN A 414 8.82 -11.62 6.08
N ARG A 415 9.16 -10.91 7.17
CA ARG A 415 8.54 -9.62 7.50
C ARG A 415 8.75 -8.59 6.39
N THR A 416 9.98 -8.44 5.88
CA THR A 416 10.25 -7.52 4.77
C THR A 416 9.50 -7.93 3.50
N ARG A 417 9.37 -9.23 3.21
CA ARG A 417 8.62 -9.72 2.05
C ARG A 417 7.13 -9.40 2.14
N VAL A 418 6.52 -9.53 3.32
CA VAL A 418 5.11 -9.15 3.54
C VAL A 418 4.93 -7.64 3.34
N LYS A 419 5.84 -6.81 3.89
CA LYS A 419 5.82 -5.35 3.68
C LYS A 419 5.94 -4.97 2.20
N LEU A 420 6.79 -5.67 1.45
CA LEU A 420 6.91 -5.49 0.01
C LEU A 420 5.61 -5.82 -0.72
N ALA A 421 5.02 -7.00 -0.45
CA ALA A 421 3.78 -7.43 -1.10
C ALA A 421 2.64 -6.43 -0.86
N LEU A 422 2.52 -5.95 0.38
CA LEU A 422 1.55 -4.91 0.72
C LEU A 422 1.82 -3.60 0.00
N ALA A 423 3.06 -3.10 -0.01
CA ALA A 423 3.40 -1.87 -0.72
C ALA A 423 3.08 -1.98 -2.22
N GLN A 424 3.28 -3.16 -2.83
CA GLN A 424 2.90 -3.43 -4.22
C GLN A 424 1.38 -3.39 -4.41
N THR A 425 0.60 -4.02 -3.54
CA THR A 425 -0.87 -3.95 -3.58
C THR A 425 -1.35 -2.50 -3.47
N THR A 426 -0.79 -1.72 -2.54
CA THR A 426 -1.11 -0.30 -2.39
C THR A 426 -0.80 0.49 -3.66
N VAL A 427 0.35 0.23 -4.31
CA VAL A 427 0.68 0.84 -5.61
C VAL A 427 -0.40 0.55 -6.65
N THR A 428 -0.81 -0.72 -6.80
CA THR A 428 -1.84 -1.10 -7.78
C THR A 428 -3.20 -0.47 -7.49
N GLU A 429 -3.58 -0.36 -6.21
CA GLU A 429 -4.84 0.26 -5.81
C GLU A 429 -4.84 1.76 -6.14
N TYR A 430 -3.77 2.48 -5.82
CA TYR A 430 -3.66 3.91 -6.11
C TYR A 430 -3.52 4.20 -7.60
N GLU A 431 -2.91 3.31 -8.39
CA GLU A 431 -2.92 3.38 -9.85
C GLU A 431 -4.34 3.27 -10.40
N SER A 432 -5.09 2.24 -9.99
CA SER A 432 -6.48 2.06 -10.42
C SER A 432 -7.36 3.24 -10.01
N ASN A 433 -7.19 3.77 -8.80
CA ASN A 433 -7.97 4.91 -8.31
C ASN A 433 -7.64 6.19 -9.09
N ALA A 434 -6.36 6.44 -9.41
CA ALA A 434 -5.97 7.61 -10.19
C ALA A 434 -6.61 7.58 -11.60
N VAL A 435 -6.55 6.42 -12.26
CA VAL A 435 -7.18 6.23 -13.59
C VAL A 435 -8.68 6.43 -13.50
N TYR A 436 -9.35 5.83 -12.51
CA TYR A 436 -10.79 6.00 -12.31
C TYR A 436 -11.18 7.48 -12.15
N PHE A 437 -10.48 8.26 -11.32
CA PHE A 437 -10.81 9.68 -11.15
C PHE A 437 -10.56 10.51 -12.42
N GLU A 438 -9.57 10.14 -13.23
CA GLU A 438 -9.30 10.78 -14.52
C GLU A 438 -10.40 10.47 -15.55
N GLU A 439 -10.82 9.22 -15.65
CA GLU A 439 -11.91 8.79 -16.52
C GLU A 439 -13.22 9.48 -16.15
N GLN A 440 -13.54 9.54 -14.86
CA GLN A 440 -14.71 10.27 -14.36
C GLN A 440 -14.61 11.76 -14.64
N GLY A 441 -13.42 12.36 -14.45
CA GLY A 441 -13.17 13.76 -14.78
C GLY A 441 -13.36 14.06 -16.27
N LEU A 442 -12.90 13.16 -17.14
CA LEU A 442 -13.06 13.25 -18.60
C LEU A 442 -14.52 13.11 -19.01
N HIS A 443 -15.27 12.20 -18.39
CA HIS A 443 -16.70 12.03 -18.64
C HIS A 443 -17.47 13.32 -18.32
N VAL A 444 -17.25 13.89 -17.12
CA VAL A 444 -17.90 15.16 -16.73
C VAL A 444 -17.51 16.31 -17.66
N ALA A 445 -16.24 16.39 -18.07
CA ALA A 445 -15.79 17.41 -19.01
C ALA A 445 -16.44 17.26 -20.40
N THR A 446 -16.61 16.02 -20.87
CA THR A 446 -17.26 15.72 -22.16
C THR A 446 -18.74 16.06 -22.10
N ALA A 447 -19.44 15.65 -21.04
CA ALA A 447 -20.85 15.96 -20.83
C ALA A 447 -21.11 17.48 -20.77
N LEU A 448 -20.21 18.24 -20.11
CA LEU A 448 -20.26 19.70 -20.08
C LEU A 448 -20.02 20.33 -21.46
N LYS A 449 -19.08 19.79 -22.23
CA LYS A 449 -18.80 20.26 -23.59
C LYS A 449 -20.00 20.05 -24.51
N ASP A 450 -20.63 18.88 -24.43
CA ASP A 450 -21.82 18.56 -25.23
C ASP A 450 -22.99 19.46 -24.84
N LEU A 451 -23.18 19.73 -23.54
CA LEU A 451 -24.18 20.68 -23.05
C LEU A 451 -23.94 22.09 -23.56
N SER A 452 -22.71 22.61 -23.47
CA SER A 452 -22.37 23.93 -23.99
C SER A 452 -22.58 24.02 -25.50
N LYS A 453 -22.27 22.96 -26.26
CA LYS A 453 -22.55 22.94 -27.69
C LYS A 453 -24.05 23.03 -27.98
N MET A 454 -24.88 22.28 -27.27
CA MET A 454 -26.34 22.38 -27.42
C MET A 454 -26.87 23.78 -27.07
N PHE A 455 -26.25 24.43 -26.09
CA PHE A 455 -26.58 25.81 -25.72
C PHE A 455 -26.13 26.83 -26.77
N ASP A 456 -24.92 26.68 -27.33
CA ASP A 456 -24.42 27.54 -28.40
C ASP A 456 -25.28 27.41 -29.67
N ASP A 457 -25.66 26.18 -30.03
CA ASP A 457 -26.58 25.89 -31.13
C ASP A 457 -27.94 26.60 -30.88
N GLU A 458 -28.38 26.67 -29.62
CA GLU A 458 -29.61 27.37 -29.26
C GLU A 458 -29.50 28.90 -29.31
N VAL A 459 -28.41 29.47 -28.76
CA VAL A 459 -28.14 30.91 -28.86
C VAL A 459 -28.13 31.33 -30.33
N GLN A 460 -27.57 30.48 -31.19
CA GLN A 460 -27.56 30.71 -32.63
C GLN A 460 -28.97 30.66 -33.24
N SER A 461 -29.79 29.64 -32.93
CA SER A 461 -31.17 29.56 -33.43
C SER A 461 -32.03 30.71 -32.92
N GLN A 462 -31.87 31.12 -31.67
CA GLN A 462 -32.57 32.27 -31.10
C GLN A 462 -32.17 33.57 -31.78
N SER A 463 -30.86 33.83 -31.97
CA SER A 463 -30.40 35.05 -32.64
C SER A 463 -30.95 35.15 -34.07
N GLN A 464 -31.02 34.02 -34.77
CA GLN A 464 -31.65 33.93 -36.08
C GLN A 464 -33.15 34.20 -35.97
N ALA A 465 -33.86 33.52 -35.07
CA ALA A 465 -35.29 33.73 -34.84
C ALA A 465 -35.63 35.19 -34.51
N GLU A 466 -34.79 35.89 -33.74
CA GLU A 466 -35.00 37.28 -33.36
C GLU A 466 -34.83 38.24 -34.54
N ILE A 467 -33.78 38.07 -35.36
CA ILE A 467 -33.60 38.84 -36.61
C ILE A 467 -34.80 38.63 -37.52
N GLU A 468 -35.23 37.38 -37.65
CA GLU A 468 -36.28 36.95 -38.53
C GLU A 468 -37.66 37.49 -38.12
N LEU A 469 -38.01 37.39 -36.83
CA LEU A 469 -39.21 38.00 -36.25
C LEU A 469 -39.14 39.53 -36.28
N GLY A 470 -37.95 40.11 -36.10
CA GLY A 470 -37.69 41.54 -36.22
C GLY A 470 -38.08 42.08 -37.60
N VAL A 471 -37.59 41.45 -38.67
CA VAL A 471 -37.92 41.84 -40.04
C VAL A 471 -39.43 41.74 -40.30
N VAL A 472 -40.07 40.65 -39.86
CA VAL A 472 -41.50 40.47 -40.09
C VAL A 472 -42.35 41.43 -39.25
N SER A 473 -41.97 41.71 -38.01
CA SER A 473 -42.66 42.68 -37.16
C SER A 473 -42.59 44.09 -37.75
N GLN A 474 -41.48 44.47 -38.38
CA GLN A 474 -41.35 45.74 -39.09
C GLN A 474 -42.26 45.78 -40.32
N GLN A 475 -42.33 44.70 -41.10
CA GLN A 475 -43.22 44.58 -42.26
C GLN A 475 -44.70 44.67 -41.84
N LEU A 476 -45.10 43.97 -40.78
CA LEU A 476 -46.45 44.03 -40.23
C LEU A 476 -46.78 45.42 -39.67
N SER A 477 -45.81 46.10 -39.04
CA SER A 477 -46.02 47.46 -38.53
C SER A 477 -46.23 48.47 -39.65
N ALA A 478 -45.52 48.30 -40.77
CA ALA A 478 -45.73 49.11 -41.97
C ALA A 478 -47.14 48.88 -42.55
N LEU A 479 -47.57 47.62 -42.64
CA LEU A 479 -48.91 47.24 -43.11
C LEU A 479 -50.03 47.71 -42.15
N ALA A 480 -49.80 47.69 -40.83
CA ALA A 480 -50.76 48.15 -39.82
C ALA A 480 -50.98 49.66 -39.84
N SER A 481 -50.06 50.43 -40.43
CA SER A 481 -50.28 51.86 -40.66
C SER A 481 -51.29 52.13 -41.78
N GLU A 482 -51.61 51.12 -42.60
CA GLU A 482 -52.50 51.22 -43.77
C GLU A 482 -53.87 50.53 -43.57
N ASP A 483 -53.98 49.52 -42.70
CA ASP A 483 -55.23 48.80 -42.38
C ASP A 483 -55.29 48.43 -40.87
N GLU A 484 -56.33 48.87 -40.16
CA GLU A 484 -56.20 49.25 -38.73
C GLU A 484 -56.42 48.13 -37.70
N SER A 485 -57.09 47.01 -38.05
CA SER A 485 -57.48 45.99 -37.06
C SER A 485 -56.70 44.68 -37.15
N ALA A 486 -56.65 44.03 -38.32
CA ALA A 486 -56.04 42.70 -38.47
C ALA A 486 -54.51 42.72 -38.36
N ALA A 487 -53.85 43.72 -38.97
CA ALA A 487 -52.40 43.86 -38.89
C ALA A 487 -51.93 44.23 -37.47
N LYS A 488 -52.78 44.91 -36.69
CA LYS A 488 -52.52 45.25 -35.28
C LYS A 488 -52.56 44.01 -34.39
N ASP A 489 -53.57 43.15 -34.55
CA ASP A 489 -53.65 41.87 -33.82
C ASP A 489 -52.45 40.97 -34.14
N LEU A 490 -52.04 40.89 -35.42
CA LEU A 490 -50.89 40.09 -35.84
C LEU A 490 -49.56 40.64 -35.31
N SER A 491 -49.42 41.96 -35.27
CA SER A 491 -48.26 42.60 -34.65
C SER A 491 -48.18 42.25 -33.15
N GLN A 492 -49.30 42.26 -32.42
CA GLN A 492 -49.33 41.87 -31.02
C GLN A 492 -48.95 40.41 -30.81
N ILE A 493 -49.41 39.49 -31.67
CA ILE A 493 -49.02 38.07 -31.59
C ILE A 493 -47.51 37.90 -31.86
N ALA A 494 -46.96 38.60 -32.86
CA ALA A 494 -45.53 38.58 -33.14
C ALA A 494 -44.69 39.11 -31.96
N PHE A 495 -45.14 40.19 -31.29
CA PHE A 495 -44.49 40.71 -30.08
C PHE A 495 -44.59 39.76 -28.90
N ALA A 496 -45.77 39.17 -28.65
CA ALA A 496 -45.96 38.20 -27.59
C ALA A 496 -45.07 36.98 -27.78
N GLN A 497 -44.92 36.54 -29.03
CA GLN A 497 -44.02 35.44 -29.36
C GLN A 497 -42.55 35.81 -29.18
N LYS A 498 -42.13 37.01 -29.59
CA LYS A 498 -40.78 37.51 -29.32
C LYS A 498 -40.48 37.47 -27.81
N ALA A 499 -41.40 37.98 -26.99
CA ALA A 499 -41.27 37.95 -25.54
C ALA A 499 -41.17 36.52 -24.98
N ALA A 500 -41.95 35.57 -25.52
CA ALA A 500 -41.87 34.16 -25.12
C ALA A 500 -40.52 33.52 -25.49
N PHE A 501 -39.93 33.86 -26.64
CA PHE A 501 -38.57 33.43 -27.00
C PHE A 501 -37.50 34.01 -26.07
N GLU A 502 -37.61 35.29 -25.73
CA GLU A 502 -36.69 35.95 -24.78
C GLU A 502 -36.76 35.31 -23.40
N GLU A 503 -37.97 35.06 -22.88
CA GLU A 503 -38.18 34.39 -21.59
C GLU A 503 -37.61 32.97 -21.59
N TRP A 504 -37.88 32.20 -22.65
CA TRP A 504 -37.36 30.85 -22.80
C TRP A 504 -35.83 30.83 -22.88
N HIS A 505 -35.22 31.77 -23.61
CA HIS A 505 -33.77 31.86 -23.68
C HIS A 505 -33.12 32.18 -22.33
N VAL A 506 -33.66 33.16 -21.60
CA VAL A 506 -33.19 33.49 -20.24
C VAL A 506 -33.27 32.26 -19.35
N HIS A 507 -34.37 31.50 -19.43
CA HIS A 507 -34.54 30.27 -18.66
C HIS A 507 -33.49 29.20 -19.00
N VAL A 508 -33.26 28.92 -20.29
CA VAL A 508 -32.26 27.93 -20.73
C VAL A 508 -30.84 28.38 -20.36
N SER A 509 -30.56 29.69 -20.42
CA SER A 509 -29.29 30.28 -20.00
C SER A 509 -29.03 30.10 -18.50
N ASP A 510 -30.04 30.38 -17.67
CA ASP A 510 -29.97 30.17 -16.22
C ASP A 510 -29.80 28.67 -15.88
N GLN A 511 -30.51 27.80 -16.60
CA GLN A 511 -30.38 26.35 -16.47
C GLN A 511 -28.95 25.88 -16.83
N HIS A 512 -28.40 26.35 -17.95
CA HIS A 512 -27.03 26.05 -18.38
C HIS A 512 -26.01 26.52 -17.34
N ALA A 513 -26.10 27.77 -16.89
CA ALA A 513 -25.19 28.34 -15.90
C ALA A 513 -25.21 27.56 -14.57
N ALA A 514 -26.39 27.15 -14.10
CA ALA A 514 -26.55 26.34 -12.90
C ALA A 514 -25.87 24.96 -13.04
N ILE A 515 -26.08 24.28 -14.17
CA ILE A 515 -25.49 22.97 -14.44
C ILE A 515 -23.96 23.06 -14.58
N VAL A 516 -23.46 24.06 -15.31
CA VAL A 516 -22.02 24.30 -15.48
C VAL A 516 -21.35 24.58 -14.14
N SER A 517 -21.95 25.44 -13.31
CA SER A 517 -21.44 25.74 -11.97
C SER A 517 -21.35 24.46 -11.12
N ALA A 518 -22.43 23.68 -11.06
CA ALA A 518 -22.49 22.43 -10.30
C ALA A 518 -21.43 21.41 -10.75
N ASN A 519 -21.29 21.19 -12.06
CA ASN A 519 -20.42 20.15 -12.60
C ASN A 519 -18.94 20.56 -12.64
N SER A 520 -18.64 21.86 -12.75
CA SER A 520 -17.27 22.38 -12.67
C SER A 520 -16.61 22.13 -11.31
N GLN A 521 -17.40 22.14 -10.23
CA GLN A 521 -16.94 21.79 -8.88
C GLN A 521 -16.53 20.31 -8.80
N VAL A 522 -17.34 19.41 -9.36
CA VAL A 522 -17.02 17.98 -9.42
C VAL A 522 -15.74 17.76 -10.24
N GLN A 523 -15.64 18.39 -11.41
CA GLN A 523 -14.46 18.28 -12.27
C GLN A 523 -13.20 18.76 -11.55
N THR A 524 -13.26 19.90 -10.87
CA THR A 524 -12.14 20.45 -10.09
C THR A 524 -11.73 19.51 -8.96
N TYR A 525 -12.70 18.92 -8.27
CA TYR A 525 -12.44 17.96 -7.20
C TYR A 525 -11.79 16.69 -7.74
N LEU A 526 -12.33 16.10 -8.80
CA LEU A 526 -11.80 14.88 -9.44
C LEU A 526 -10.37 15.10 -9.93
N ALA A 527 -10.08 16.24 -10.57
CA ALA A 527 -8.73 16.59 -11.01
C ALA A 527 -7.76 16.76 -9.82
N ALA A 528 -8.19 17.42 -8.74
CA ALA A 528 -7.39 17.57 -7.54
C ALA A 528 -7.08 16.23 -6.87
N GLU A 529 -8.06 15.32 -6.80
CA GLU A 529 -7.88 14.01 -6.19
C GLU A 529 -7.04 13.07 -7.06
N ALA A 530 -7.22 13.09 -8.39
CA ALA A 530 -6.33 12.39 -9.33
C ALA A 530 -4.87 12.85 -9.15
N LYS A 531 -4.63 14.16 -9.02
CA LYS A 531 -3.30 14.72 -8.76
C LYS A 531 -2.73 14.25 -7.42
N ARG A 532 -3.51 14.29 -6.33
CA ARG A 532 -3.09 13.80 -5.01
C ARG A 532 -2.76 12.31 -5.04
N ASN A 533 -3.56 11.50 -5.73
CA ASN A 533 -3.33 10.06 -5.85
C ASN A 533 -2.06 9.76 -6.64
N ARG A 534 -1.76 10.49 -7.72
CA ARG A 534 -0.47 10.39 -8.43
C ARG A 534 0.73 10.76 -7.54
N GLN A 535 0.58 11.78 -6.69
CA GLN A 535 1.63 12.16 -5.74
C GLN A 535 1.87 11.05 -4.69
N ARG A 536 0.80 10.54 -4.08
CA ARG A 536 0.85 9.40 -3.14
C ARG A 536 1.43 8.15 -3.81
N LEU A 537 1.03 7.87 -5.05
CA LEU A 537 1.54 6.76 -5.83
C LEU A 537 3.06 6.82 -5.99
N THR A 538 3.62 8.01 -6.21
CA THR A 538 5.08 8.18 -6.32
C THR A 538 5.78 7.81 -5.01
N GLN A 539 5.19 8.22 -3.87
CA GLN A 539 5.68 7.84 -2.55
C GLN A 539 5.57 6.33 -2.30
N PHE A 540 4.45 5.70 -2.66
CA PHE A 540 4.30 4.26 -2.48
C PHE A 540 5.20 3.45 -3.42
N LYS A 541 5.49 3.96 -4.63
CA LYS A 541 6.46 3.35 -5.54
C LYS A 541 7.87 3.38 -4.96
N SER A 542 8.30 4.50 -4.37
CA SER A 542 9.62 4.56 -3.73
C SER A 542 9.69 3.68 -2.48
N GLU A 543 8.61 3.59 -1.70
CA GLU A 543 8.51 2.66 -0.56
C GLU A 543 8.57 1.19 -1.01
N ALA A 544 7.84 0.81 -2.07
CA ALA A 544 7.90 -0.53 -2.64
C ALA A 544 9.31 -0.86 -3.16
N GLN A 545 9.98 0.07 -3.83
CA GLN A 545 11.38 -0.09 -4.27
C GLN A 545 12.34 -0.27 -3.09
N PHE A 546 12.15 0.52 -2.02
CA PHE A 546 12.92 0.38 -0.78
C PHE A 546 12.75 -1.01 -0.17
N PHE A 547 11.51 -1.50 -0.03
CA PHE A 547 11.27 -2.85 0.49
C PHE A 547 11.76 -3.95 -0.45
N ALA A 548 11.75 -3.74 -1.77
CA ALA A 548 12.34 -4.68 -2.72
C ALA A 548 13.86 -4.78 -2.55
N ALA A 549 14.56 -3.64 -2.42
CA ALA A 549 15.99 -3.60 -2.14
C ALA A 549 16.32 -4.26 -0.79
N MET A 550 15.54 -3.96 0.25
CA MET A 550 15.71 -4.57 1.58
C MET A 550 15.43 -6.07 1.56
N SER A 551 14.42 -6.53 0.82
CA SER A 551 14.10 -7.95 0.68
C SER A 551 15.26 -8.69 0.01
N LYS A 552 15.85 -8.11 -1.04
CA LYS A 552 17.05 -8.65 -1.71
C LYS A 552 18.26 -8.70 -0.77
N ALA A 553 18.50 -7.65 0.01
CA ALA A 553 19.58 -7.65 1.01
C ALA A 553 19.36 -8.75 2.07
N LYS A 554 18.13 -8.88 2.59
CA LYS A 554 17.75 -9.91 3.57
C LYS A 554 17.81 -11.33 3.02
N GLN A 555 17.58 -11.52 1.72
CA GLN A 555 17.82 -12.80 1.05
C GLN A 555 19.31 -13.14 1.05
N GLY A 556 20.18 -12.14 0.87
CA GLY A 556 21.63 -12.26 1.03
C GLY A 556 22.00 -12.70 2.46
N ASP A 557 21.49 -11.99 3.48
CA ASP A 557 21.66 -12.34 4.89
C ASP A 557 21.22 -13.79 5.17
N MET A 558 20.07 -14.19 4.64
CA MET A 558 19.55 -15.55 4.80
C MET A 558 20.48 -16.60 4.17
N SER A 559 21.08 -16.29 3.01
CA SER A 559 22.05 -17.19 2.37
C SER A 559 23.35 -17.30 3.17
N LEU A 560 23.82 -16.19 3.77
CA LEU A 560 24.99 -16.16 4.62
C LEU A 560 24.75 -16.93 5.92
N SER A 561 23.61 -16.70 6.56
CA SER A 561 23.22 -17.41 7.78
C SER A 561 23.05 -18.90 7.54
N LYS A 562 22.48 -19.31 6.38
CA LYS A 562 22.44 -20.73 5.98
C LYS A 562 23.85 -21.31 5.80
N ARG A 563 24.78 -20.60 5.15
CA ARG A 563 26.18 -21.04 5.03
C ARG A 563 26.86 -21.14 6.38
N TYR A 564 26.60 -20.21 7.29
CA TYR A 564 27.11 -20.24 8.66
C TYR A 564 26.56 -21.46 9.41
N GLN A 565 25.28 -21.77 9.27
CA GLN A 565 24.65 -22.97 9.83
C GLN A 565 25.22 -24.26 9.23
N ASP A 566 25.46 -24.31 7.93
CA ASP A 566 26.05 -25.48 7.27
C ASP A 566 27.52 -25.65 7.69
N LEU A 567 28.26 -24.54 7.82
CA LEU A 567 29.64 -24.53 8.31
C LEU A 567 29.70 -25.02 9.76
N SER A 568 28.86 -24.50 10.66
CA SER A 568 28.83 -24.92 12.06
C SER A 568 28.48 -26.41 12.19
N LYS A 569 27.47 -26.89 11.44
CA LYS A 569 27.15 -28.33 11.35
C LYS A 569 28.32 -29.16 10.81
N SER A 570 29.06 -28.67 9.82
CA SER A 570 30.22 -29.38 9.24
C SER A 570 31.43 -29.42 10.19
N MET A 571 31.66 -28.34 10.94
CA MET A 571 32.71 -28.28 11.95
C MET A 571 32.37 -29.17 13.15
N CYS A 572 31.08 -29.32 13.46
CA CYS A 572 30.54 -30.03 14.60
C CYS A 572 29.70 -31.26 14.20
N LEU A 573 30.14 -31.98 13.15
CA LEU A 573 29.48 -33.18 12.69
C LEU A 573 29.26 -34.18 13.84
N SER A 574 28.12 -34.88 13.83
CA SER A 574 27.82 -35.91 14.82
C SER A 574 28.89 -37.01 14.88
N LYS A 575 29.64 -37.23 13.78
CA LYS A 575 30.80 -38.13 13.75
C LYS A 575 31.99 -37.57 14.53
N ARG A 576 32.26 -36.26 14.41
CA ARG A 576 33.33 -35.58 15.16
C ARG A 576 32.98 -35.46 16.64
N ILE A 577 31.73 -35.16 16.98
CA ILE A 577 31.24 -35.16 18.36
C ILE A 577 31.34 -36.58 18.95
N ARG A 578 30.91 -37.62 18.22
CA ARG A 578 31.11 -39.02 18.65
C ARG A 578 32.58 -39.37 18.85
N HIS A 579 33.46 -38.89 17.98
CA HIS A 579 34.91 -39.09 18.10
C HIS A 579 35.48 -38.37 19.32
N LEU A 580 35.06 -37.14 19.60
CA LEU A 580 35.45 -36.41 20.81
C LEU A 580 34.96 -37.13 22.06
N ARG A 581 33.70 -37.59 22.09
CA ARG A 581 33.16 -38.40 23.20
C ARG A 581 33.91 -39.71 23.38
N GLY A 582 34.21 -40.42 22.30
CA GLY A 582 35.01 -41.65 22.36
C GLY A 582 36.44 -41.38 22.87
N LYS A 583 37.04 -40.25 22.50
CA LYS A 583 38.33 -39.81 23.05
C LYS A 583 38.25 -39.43 24.51
N GLU A 584 37.17 -38.77 24.94
CA GLU A 584 36.91 -38.47 26.34
C GLU A 584 36.81 -39.76 27.16
N GLU A 585 36.05 -40.74 26.69
CA GLU A 585 35.93 -42.07 27.30
C GLU A 585 37.27 -42.82 27.33
N GLN A 586 38.06 -42.76 26.25
CA GLN A 586 39.41 -43.34 26.19
C GLN A 586 40.36 -42.69 27.18
N LEU A 587 40.41 -41.35 27.24
CA LEU A 587 41.26 -40.61 28.19
C LEU A 587 40.87 -40.92 29.63
N LYS A 588 39.57 -41.09 29.89
CA LYS A 588 39.06 -41.50 31.20
C LYS A 588 39.49 -42.92 31.56
N ASP A 589 39.38 -43.88 30.65
CA ASP A 589 39.84 -45.27 30.85
C ASP A 589 41.37 -45.35 31.02
N GLU A 590 42.14 -44.54 30.27
CA GLU A 590 43.59 -44.41 30.43
C GLU A 590 43.96 -43.83 31.79
N ALA A 591 43.29 -42.77 32.24
CA ALA A 591 43.48 -42.20 33.58
C ALA A 591 43.15 -43.21 34.69
N GLU A 592 42.07 -43.97 34.53
CA GLU A 592 41.69 -45.05 35.47
C GLU A 592 42.73 -46.18 35.49
N LYS A 593 43.24 -46.61 34.33
CA LYS A 593 44.32 -47.62 34.26
C LYS A 593 45.62 -47.10 34.87
N LEU A 594 45.94 -45.83 34.65
CA LEU A 594 47.12 -45.20 35.23
C LEU A 594 47.02 -45.16 36.77
N LEU A 595 45.85 -44.81 37.30
CA LEU A 595 45.55 -44.85 38.74
C LEU A 595 45.69 -46.26 39.31
N ARG A 596 45.15 -47.27 38.62
CA ARG A 596 45.29 -48.69 39.03
C ARG A 596 46.75 -49.12 39.03
N SER A 597 47.49 -48.88 37.95
CA SER A 597 48.92 -49.20 37.84
C SER A 597 49.75 -48.51 38.92
N TYR A 598 49.47 -47.23 39.20
CA TYR A 598 50.11 -46.50 40.29
C TYR A 598 49.82 -47.17 41.65
N SER A 599 48.56 -47.55 41.90
CA SER A 599 48.18 -48.21 43.15
C SER A 599 48.79 -49.61 43.32
N GLU A 600 49.02 -50.33 42.23
CA GLU A 600 49.56 -51.69 42.25
C GLU A 600 51.09 -51.73 42.33
N ASN A 601 51.78 -50.79 41.66
CA ASN A 601 53.22 -50.85 41.44
C ASN A 601 54.04 -49.80 42.22
N VAL A 602 53.40 -48.74 42.72
CA VAL A 602 54.09 -47.61 43.37
C VAL A 602 53.57 -47.34 44.79
N ALA A 603 52.30 -47.65 45.08
CA ALA A 603 51.70 -47.45 46.40
C ALA A 603 51.84 -48.64 47.36
N ARG A 604 52.30 -49.80 46.87
CA ARG A 604 52.74 -50.95 47.68
C ARG A 604 54.23 -50.82 47.94
#